data_AF-A0A2U9IBF5-F1
#
_entry.id   AF-A0A2U9IBF5-F1
#
_cell.length_a   1.000
_cell.length_b   1.000
_cell.length_c   1.000
_cell.angle_alpha   90.00
_cell.angle_beta   90.00
_cell.angle_gamma   90.00
#
_symmetry.space_group_name_H-M   'P 1'
#
loop_
_entity.id
_entity.type
_entity.pdbx_description
1 polymer ?
#
loop_
_entity_poly.entity_id
_entity_poly.type
_entity_poly.pdbx_seq_one_letter_code
_entity_poly.pdbx_strand_id
1 'polypeptide(L)'
;MLYLGYEIRFNSPSKFFVMCGNIKEDELDKTFEFLKKHPNVLPFPSLREYDTIHKIIIEKYKKSVRIPKNFEKIKDKYIDASRCVNCGLCLESCTSFRITNNLIYSPLGKFNRMITGENNFEICFGCKECEDSCPEGINISQITEILPSLSTVKENVSISLEPVSFRIKDLEAKIDEKYKSQPPYLLFIGCSYKYDPMGVEGLLDFLLENGSKISTSARVRIIDNLCCGFDKYISGNIEGAKLDVSKIIEMKKKYGAKGVYFMCPEGLYVYNTLSGDRGILAFDVIRPFINIDFHAGCWAQKLGIKGSDKECAGLFFTAYKGQSIPLKRKDMLTICPFSTWKFGTRSVYSTFLKENTEKRDNNVQVSDTEIVEVMLTSLRESALESVDDIAEKVETWIVGGRNYFILLTIPIVRKRFTTDFRSNVLKNDNIKNFFKSLINDNVLLEEKIGRYIEAIQAENILTLVEELLKKILESSKLEFEARDLVSKKEFSDALLEILKKVIEEKVIRDLIGDIAFSS
;
A
#
# COMPACT_ATOMS: atom_id res chain seq x y z
N MET A 1 19.77 -18.68 46.53
CA MET A 1 20.92 -18.39 45.64
C MET A 1 20.33 -17.82 44.37
N LEU A 2 20.46 -16.51 44.14
CA LEU A 2 19.95 -15.86 42.94
C LEU A 2 21.06 -15.76 41.89
N TYR A 3 20.71 -16.14 40.67
CA TYR A 3 21.54 -16.03 39.49
C TYR A 3 21.53 -14.57 39.00
N LEU A 4 22.68 -13.96 38.79
CA LEU A 4 22.78 -12.72 38.03
C LEU A 4 23.20 -13.03 36.60
N GLY A 5 22.19 -13.02 35.74
CA GLY A 5 22.33 -12.64 34.34
C GLY A 5 21.65 -11.30 34.13
N TYR A 6 22.15 -10.50 33.20
CA TYR A 6 21.49 -9.25 32.86
C TYR A 6 20.17 -9.50 32.12
N GLU A 7 19.15 -8.71 32.47
CA GLU A 7 17.93 -8.51 31.70
C GLU A 7 18.24 -7.46 30.63
N ILE A 8 18.36 -7.84 29.36
CA ILE A 8 18.26 -6.84 28.28
C ILE A 8 16.79 -6.42 28.23
N ARG A 9 16.46 -5.31 28.87
CA ARG A 9 15.23 -4.61 28.51
C ARG A 9 15.45 -3.91 27.20
N PHE A 10 14.96 -4.57 26.17
CA PHE A 10 14.28 -3.82 25.13
C PHE A 10 12.97 -4.53 24.82
N ASN A 11 11.90 -4.04 25.46
CA ASN A 11 10.47 -4.33 25.28
C ASN A 11 10.09 -5.67 24.59
N SER A 12 10.19 -6.81 25.29
CA SER A 12 9.54 -8.06 24.86
C SER A 12 9.05 -8.91 26.05
N PRO A 13 7.79 -9.43 26.06
CA PRO A 13 7.19 -10.08 27.22
C PRO A 13 7.68 -11.50 27.61
N SER A 14 8.79 -12.02 27.06
CA SER A 14 9.30 -13.37 27.39
C SER A 14 10.84 -13.47 27.53
N LYS A 15 11.30 -14.19 28.56
CA LYS A 15 12.63 -14.13 29.22
C LYS A 15 13.77 -14.89 28.48
N PHE A 16 14.94 -14.26 28.32
CA PHE A 16 16.21 -14.91 27.96
C PHE A 16 17.35 -14.49 28.91
N PHE A 17 18.26 -15.42 29.28
CA PHE A 17 19.31 -15.23 30.30
C PHE A 17 20.74 -15.44 29.75
N VAL A 18 21.68 -14.52 30.06
CA VAL A 18 23.15 -14.68 29.92
C VAL A 18 23.83 -14.27 31.24
N MET A 19 24.71 -15.11 31.80
CA MET A 19 25.19 -15.05 33.20
C MET A 19 26.56 -14.37 33.39
N CYS A 20 26.70 -13.52 34.40
CA CYS A 20 27.97 -13.06 34.98
C CYS A 20 27.82 -12.93 36.51
N GLY A 21 28.00 -14.04 37.25
CA GLY A 21 28.04 -14.05 38.73
C GLY A 21 26.69 -14.08 39.47
N ASN A 22 26.72 -14.15 40.81
CA ASN A 22 25.54 -14.27 41.70
C ASN A 22 25.52 -13.11 42.74
N ILE A 23 24.38 -12.41 42.93
CA ILE A 23 24.13 -11.43 44.03
C ILE A 23 22.73 -11.70 44.61
N LYS A 24 22.53 -11.47 45.92
CA LYS A 24 21.25 -11.74 46.60
C LYS A 24 20.25 -10.57 46.45
N GLU A 25 18.95 -10.84 46.55
CA GLU A 25 17.87 -9.85 46.36
C GLU A 25 17.94 -8.69 47.36
N ASP A 26 18.39 -8.96 48.59
CA ASP A 26 18.63 -7.97 49.65
C ASP A 26 19.86 -7.08 49.41
N GLU A 27 20.60 -7.29 48.31
CA GLU A 27 21.79 -6.53 47.92
C GLU A 27 21.57 -5.65 46.67
N LEU A 28 20.35 -5.62 46.11
CA LEU A 28 19.98 -4.81 44.93
C LEU A 28 20.17 -3.31 45.17
N ASP A 29 19.66 -2.80 46.28
CA ASP A 29 19.77 -1.37 46.63
C ASP A 29 21.23 -0.95 46.80
N LYS A 30 22.06 -1.82 47.40
CA LYS A 30 23.51 -1.61 47.56
C LYS A 30 24.24 -1.58 46.23
N THR A 31 23.82 -2.41 45.27
CA THR A 31 24.41 -2.47 43.93
C THR A 31 24.08 -1.20 43.13
N PHE A 32 22.85 -0.69 43.23
CA PHE A 32 22.48 0.59 42.60
C PHE A 32 23.15 1.79 43.26
N GLU A 33 23.32 1.79 44.58
CA GLU A 33 24.15 2.79 45.25
C GLU A 33 25.61 2.75 44.80
N PHE A 34 26.19 1.56 44.62
CA PHE A 34 27.54 1.39 44.10
C PHE A 34 27.69 1.99 42.69
N LEU A 35 26.79 1.66 41.76
CA LEU A 35 26.83 2.21 40.40
C LEU A 35 26.66 3.74 40.38
N LYS A 36 25.81 4.29 41.25
CA LYS A 36 25.68 5.75 41.43
C LYS A 36 26.98 6.40 41.93
N LYS A 37 27.75 5.72 42.78
CA LYS A 37 29.04 6.18 43.32
C LYS A 37 30.21 5.96 42.35
N HIS A 38 30.07 5.08 41.36
CA HIS A 38 31.10 4.72 40.40
C HIS A 38 30.62 4.92 38.94
N PRO A 39 30.44 6.18 38.49
CA PRO A 39 29.84 6.50 37.19
C PRO A 39 30.66 6.05 35.98
N ASN A 40 31.93 5.68 36.15
CA ASN A 40 32.79 5.15 35.09
C ASN A 40 32.50 3.67 34.76
N VAL A 41 31.69 2.98 35.58
CA VAL A 41 31.21 1.63 35.31
C VAL A 41 29.96 1.76 34.43
N LEU A 42 30.14 1.72 33.11
CA LEU A 42 29.04 1.80 32.14
C LEU A 42 28.39 0.42 31.95
N PRO A 43 27.11 0.23 32.32
CA PRO A 43 26.47 -1.07 32.19
C PRO A 43 26.04 -1.40 30.74
N PHE A 44 26.07 -0.42 29.82
CA PHE A 44 25.45 -0.55 28.49
C PHE A 44 26.17 0.26 27.38
N PRO A 45 27.34 -0.18 26.89
CA PRO A 45 27.94 0.45 25.71
C PRO A 45 27.16 0.09 24.44
N SER A 46 27.10 1.02 23.47
CA SER A 46 26.57 0.73 22.13
C SER A 46 27.43 -0.34 21.43
N LEU A 47 26.91 -1.08 20.44
CA LEU A 47 27.71 -2.07 19.69
C LEU A 47 29.00 -1.47 19.06
N ARG A 48 29.01 -0.14 18.86
CA ARG A 48 30.16 0.64 18.37
C ARG A 48 31.20 0.95 19.44
N GLU A 49 30.83 0.87 20.72
CA GLU A 49 31.68 1.14 21.88
C GLU A 49 32.33 -0.12 22.48
N TYR A 50 32.00 -1.31 21.97
CA TYR A 50 32.66 -2.54 22.40
C TYR A 50 34.03 -2.71 21.72
N ASP A 51 35.05 -2.87 22.55
CA ASP A 51 36.37 -3.34 22.13
C ASP A 51 36.32 -4.73 21.48
N THR A 52 37.35 -5.03 20.68
CA THR A 52 37.51 -6.30 19.96
C THR A 52 37.39 -7.52 20.88
N ILE A 53 37.86 -7.44 22.12
CA ILE A 53 37.80 -8.56 23.07
C ILE A 53 36.38 -8.87 23.54
N HIS A 54 35.54 -7.86 23.75
CA HIS A 54 34.14 -8.04 24.12
C HIS A 54 33.36 -8.69 22.97
N LYS A 55 33.63 -8.29 21.72
CA LYS A 55 33.05 -8.92 20.52
C LYS A 55 33.40 -10.40 20.44
N ILE A 56 34.67 -10.75 20.68
CA ILE A 56 35.14 -12.15 20.71
C ILE A 56 34.45 -12.96 21.82
N ILE A 57 34.27 -12.39 23.01
CA ILE A 57 33.55 -13.04 24.12
C ILE A 57 32.09 -13.29 23.73
N ILE A 58 31.39 -12.27 23.22
CA ILE A 58 30.00 -12.40 22.77
C ILE A 58 29.86 -13.48 21.69
N GLU A 59 30.79 -13.54 20.73
CA GLU A 59 30.82 -14.58 19.71
C GLU A 59 31.05 -15.98 20.28
N LYS A 60 31.95 -16.12 21.25
CA LYS A 60 32.30 -17.40 21.87
C LYS A 60 31.21 -17.96 22.77
N TYR A 61 30.38 -17.11 23.37
CA TYR A 61 29.30 -17.49 24.28
C TYR A 61 27.89 -17.33 23.68
N LYS A 62 27.75 -17.31 22.34
CA LYS A 62 26.46 -17.30 21.65
C LYS A 62 25.58 -18.46 22.15
N LYS A 63 24.57 -18.13 22.96
CA LYS A 63 23.58 -19.10 23.43
C LYS A 63 22.77 -19.61 22.23
N SER A 64 22.51 -20.91 22.18
CA SER A 64 21.61 -21.45 21.16
C SER A 64 20.23 -20.82 21.30
N VAL A 65 19.75 -20.21 20.22
CA VAL A 65 18.41 -19.62 20.16
C VAL A 65 17.41 -20.78 20.15
N ARG A 66 16.56 -20.85 21.17
CA ARG A 66 15.49 -21.85 21.22
C ARG A 66 14.39 -21.42 20.25
N ILE A 67 14.19 -22.20 19.19
CA ILE A 67 13.18 -21.91 18.17
C ILE A 67 11.84 -22.54 18.59
N PRO A 68 10.75 -21.75 18.67
CA PRO A 68 9.42 -22.30 18.89
C PRO A 68 8.93 -23.14 17.70
N LYS A 69 8.16 -24.20 17.96
CA LYS A 69 7.69 -25.15 16.92
C LYS A 69 6.96 -24.47 15.75
N ASN A 70 6.20 -23.41 16.01
CA ASN A 70 5.47 -22.65 14.99
C ASN A 70 6.39 -21.87 14.04
N PHE A 71 7.65 -21.64 14.40
CA PHE A 71 8.64 -20.93 13.58
C PHE A 71 9.68 -21.87 12.96
N GLU A 72 9.59 -23.19 13.14
CA GLU A 72 10.58 -24.15 12.61
C GLU A 72 10.70 -24.04 11.08
N LYS A 73 9.58 -23.82 10.37
CA LYS A 73 9.54 -23.63 8.91
C LYS A 73 10.29 -22.38 8.44
N ILE A 74 10.49 -21.40 9.32
CA ILE A 74 11.20 -20.15 9.05
C ILE A 74 12.38 -19.93 10.01
N LYS A 75 13.00 -21.02 10.47
CA LYS A 75 14.09 -21.02 11.47
C LYS A 75 15.16 -19.96 11.21
N ASP A 76 15.66 -19.86 9.99
CA ASP A 76 16.71 -18.88 9.65
C ASP A 76 16.24 -17.44 9.86
N LYS A 77 14.98 -17.16 9.53
CA LYS A 77 14.37 -15.83 9.66
C LYS A 77 14.13 -15.51 11.14
N TYR A 78 13.74 -16.52 11.93
CA TYR A 78 13.59 -16.38 13.37
C TYR A 78 14.94 -16.08 14.05
N ILE A 79 15.99 -16.83 13.70
CA ILE A 79 17.35 -16.58 14.19
C ILE A 79 17.82 -15.19 13.78
N ASP A 80 17.58 -14.79 12.54
CA ASP A 80 17.97 -13.47 12.04
C ASP A 80 17.27 -12.34 12.82
N ALA A 81 15.94 -12.41 13.00
CA ALA A 81 15.22 -11.43 13.81
C ALA A 81 15.63 -11.44 15.29
N SER A 82 16.08 -12.57 15.85
CA SER A 82 16.59 -12.63 17.23
C SER A 82 17.90 -11.86 17.44
N ARG A 83 18.58 -11.44 16.35
CA ARG A 83 19.73 -10.54 16.41
C ARG A 83 19.32 -9.09 16.70
N CYS A 84 18.02 -8.76 16.65
CA CYS A 84 17.56 -7.40 16.86
C CYS A 84 17.92 -6.93 18.27
N VAL A 85 18.73 -5.87 18.35
CA VAL A 85 19.08 -5.17 19.59
C VAL A 85 18.07 -4.08 19.95
N ASN A 86 16.97 -4.02 19.20
CA ASN A 86 15.83 -3.16 19.43
C ASN A 86 16.13 -1.65 19.47
N CYS A 87 17.24 -1.19 18.89
CA CYS A 87 17.68 0.22 18.89
C CYS A 87 16.68 1.28 18.35
N GLY A 88 15.59 0.88 17.68
CA GLY A 88 14.57 1.80 17.18
C GLY A 88 14.93 2.57 15.90
N LEU A 89 16.14 2.45 15.35
CA LEU A 89 16.56 3.17 14.13
C LEU A 89 15.69 2.86 12.90
N CYS A 90 15.08 1.67 12.86
CA CYS A 90 14.17 1.29 11.79
C CYS A 90 12.80 1.99 11.84
N LEU A 91 12.45 2.64 12.95
CA LEU A 91 11.14 3.26 13.16
C LEU A 91 10.94 4.48 12.24
N GLU A 92 11.94 5.38 12.19
CA GLU A 92 11.91 6.58 11.34
C GLU A 92 11.82 6.25 9.85
N SER A 93 12.42 5.14 9.43
CA SER A 93 12.41 4.66 8.04
C SER A 93 11.18 3.79 7.73
N CYS A 94 10.42 3.34 8.72
CA CYS A 94 9.29 2.45 8.50
C CYS A 94 8.01 3.23 8.24
N THR A 95 7.51 3.15 7.01
CA THR A 95 6.24 3.80 6.62
C THR A 95 5.04 3.30 7.43
N SER A 96 4.96 2.00 7.71
CA SER A 96 3.88 1.44 8.54
C SER A 96 3.85 2.07 9.93
N PHE A 97 5.02 2.29 10.56
CA PHE A 97 5.12 2.98 11.84
C PHE A 97 4.77 4.47 11.69
N ARG A 98 5.35 5.17 10.70
CA ARG A 98 5.09 6.61 10.48
C ARG A 98 3.61 6.95 10.23
N ILE A 99 2.89 6.08 9.54
CA ILE A 99 1.44 6.25 9.28
C ILE A 99 0.63 6.00 10.55
N THR A 100 0.96 4.94 11.30
CA THR A 100 0.11 4.47 12.41
C THR A 100 0.49 5.04 13.77
N ASN A 101 1.71 5.59 13.88
CA ASN A 101 2.39 5.90 15.13
C ASN A 101 2.32 4.78 16.19
N ASN A 102 2.20 3.52 15.72
CA ASN A 102 1.98 2.37 16.58
C ASN A 102 3.14 1.38 16.41
N LEU A 103 3.90 1.19 17.50
CA LEU A 103 5.08 0.35 17.53
C LEU A 103 4.79 -1.10 17.09
N ILE A 104 3.59 -1.61 17.33
CA ILE A 104 3.17 -2.98 16.99
C ILE A 104 3.34 -3.29 15.50
N TYR A 105 3.12 -2.30 14.64
CA TYR A 105 3.17 -2.44 13.18
C TYR A 105 4.55 -2.17 12.58
N SER A 106 5.52 -1.77 13.41
CA SER A 106 6.92 -1.60 13.00
C SER A 106 7.66 -2.94 12.90
N PRO A 107 8.82 -3.01 12.22
CA PRO A 107 9.71 -4.16 12.25
C PRO A 107 10.04 -4.62 13.68
N LEU A 108 10.34 -3.66 14.55
CA LEU A 108 10.67 -3.88 15.95
C LEU A 108 9.50 -4.55 16.70
N GLY A 109 8.29 -4.02 16.54
CA GLY A 109 7.08 -4.61 17.12
C GLY A 109 6.83 -6.03 16.64
N LYS A 110 6.92 -6.26 15.32
CA LYS A 110 6.77 -7.59 14.71
C LYS A 110 7.80 -8.58 15.26
N PHE A 111 9.07 -8.18 15.40
CA PHE A 111 10.11 -9.06 15.93
C PHE A 111 9.89 -9.41 17.40
N ASN A 112 9.54 -8.45 18.24
CA ASN A 112 9.24 -8.71 19.64
C ASN A 112 8.06 -9.68 19.79
N ARG A 113 6.98 -9.46 19.03
CA ARG A 113 5.80 -10.34 18.97
C ARG A 113 6.16 -11.75 18.51
N MET A 114 6.98 -11.86 17.46
CA MET A 114 7.50 -13.13 16.93
C MET A 114 8.31 -13.88 17.99
N ILE A 115 9.23 -13.21 18.67
CA ILE A 115 10.07 -13.82 19.72
C ILE A 115 9.22 -14.30 20.90
N THR A 116 8.14 -13.60 21.24
CA THR A 116 7.21 -14.00 22.31
C THR A 116 6.22 -15.08 21.91
N GLY A 117 6.29 -15.58 20.68
CA GLY A 117 5.45 -16.68 20.22
C GLY A 117 4.11 -16.26 19.63
N GLU A 118 3.88 -14.96 19.40
CA GLU A 118 2.70 -14.51 18.67
C GLU A 118 2.77 -14.99 17.22
N ASN A 119 1.63 -15.37 16.66
CA ASN A 119 1.54 -15.91 15.31
C ASN A 119 0.70 -15.05 14.38
N ASN A 120 0.05 -13.99 14.85
CA ASN A 120 -0.81 -13.15 14.01
C ASN A 120 -0.06 -11.90 13.56
N PHE A 121 0.26 -11.81 12.27
CA PHE A 121 1.00 -10.70 11.71
C PHE A 121 0.29 -10.06 10.54
N GLU A 122 0.36 -8.74 10.53
CA GLU A 122 -0.13 -7.90 9.46
C GLU A 122 0.84 -7.77 8.29
N ILE A 123 0.28 -7.38 7.13
CA ILE A 123 1.03 -7.15 5.89
C ILE A 123 2.09 -6.07 6.10
N CYS A 124 3.28 -6.28 5.54
CA CYS A 124 4.33 -5.28 5.41
C CYS A 124 4.34 -4.74 3.97
N PHE A 125 4.58 -3.44 3.78
CA PHE A 125 4.73 -2.90 2.41
C PHE A 125 5.95 -3.48 1.67
N GLY A 126 6.93 -4.01 2.40
CA GLY A 126 8.13 -4.61 1.83
C GLY A 126 9.08 -3.57 1.21
N CYS A 127 9.17 -2.36 1.79
CA CYS A 127 9.93 -1.26 1.21
C CYS A 127 11.45 -1.33 1.36
N LYS A 128 11.94 -2.20 2.25
CA LYS A 128 13.36 -2.38 2.57
C LYS A 128 14.09 -1.16 3.18
N GLU A 129 13.50 0.03 3.24
CA GLU A 129 14.15 1.21 3.86
C GLU A 129 14.60 1.00 5.31
N CYS A 130 13.78 0.29 6.09
CA CYS A 130 14.11 -0.08 7.46
C CYS A 130 15.32 -1.03 7.56
N GLU A 131 15.55 -1.87 6.54
CA GLU A 131 16.67 -2.81 6.46
C GLU A 131 17.99 -2.04 6.29
N ASP A 132 18.02 -1.02 5.43
CA ASP A 132 19.20 -0.17 5.22
C ASP A 132 19.61 0.60 6.48
N SER A 133 18.65 0.85 7.38
CA SER A 133 18.87 1.57 8.65
C SER A 133 19.31 0.64 9.79
N CYS A 134 19.32 -0.69 9.57
CA CYS A 134 19.59 -1.67 10.61
C CYS A 134 21.11 -1.85 10.83
N PRO A 135 21.66 -1.51 12.02
CA PRO A 135 23.09 -1.65 12.28
C PRO A 135 23.56 -3.12 12.32
N GLU A 136 22.64 -4.05 12.59
CA GLU A 136 22.91 -5.49 12.66
C GLU A 136 22.84 -6.21 11.30
N GLY A 137 22.44 -5.48 10.24
CA GLY A 137 22.24 -6.07 8.92
C GLY A 137 21.24 -7.23 8.93
N ILE A 138 20.14 -7.09 9.68
CA ILE A 138 19.05 -8.07 9.71
C ILE A 138 18.24 -7.94 8.43
N ASN A 139 17.85 -9.05 7.80
CA ASN A 139 17.04 -9.03 6.57
C ASN A 139 15.57 -8.74 6.89
N ILE A 140 15.29 -7.53 7.38
CA ILE A 140 13.97 -7.12 7.88
C ILE A 140 12.89 -7.37 6.84
N SER A 141 13.14 -7.06 5.58
CA SER A 141 12.12 -7.20 4.55
C SER A 141 11.74 -8.67 4.34
N GLN A 142 12.70 -9.59 4.31
CA GLN A 142 12.41 -11.02 4.11
C GLN A 142 11.66 -11.63 5.28
N ILE A 143 12.00 -11.21 6.50
CA ILE A 143 11.33 -11.68 7.71
C ILE A 143 9.89 -11.17 7.71
N THR A 144 9.68 -9.86 7.57
CA THR A 144 8.35 -9.25 7.63
C THR A 144 7.42 -9.66 6.48
N GLU A 145 7.97 -10.04 5.33
CA GLU A 145 7.24 -10.59 4.18
C GLU A 145 6.65 -11.97 4.47
N ILE A 146 7.37 -12.85 5.18
CA ILE A 146 6.89 -14.21 5.44
C ILE A 146 5.93 -14.30 6.63
N LEU A 147 6.00 -13.35 7.58
CA LEU A 147 5.19 -13.38 8.80
C LEU A 147 3.67 -13.52 8.57
N PRO A 148 3.03 -12.83 7.62
CA PRO A 148 1.61 -13.03 7.31
C PRO A 148 1.22 -14.47 6.94
N SER A 149 2.16 -15.28 6.41
CA SER A 149 1.88 -16.69 6.09
C SER A 149 1.74 -17.57 7.33
N LEU A 150 2.18 -17.09 8.49
CA LEU A 150 2.07 -17.76 9.78
C LEU A 150 0.78 -17.39 10.53
N SER A 151 0.09 -16.33 10.09
CA SER A 151 -1.15 -15.84 10.69
C SER A 151 -2.28 -16.85 10.58
N THR A 152 -2.97 -17.06 11.70
CA THR A 152 -4.22 -17.83 11.75
C THR A 152 -5.36 -17.09 11.06
N VAL A 153 -5.36 -15.75 11.16
CA VAL A 153 -6.30 -14.86 10.48
C VAL A 153 -5.54 -14.13 9.38
N LYS A 154 -5.92 -14.38 8.13
CA LYS A 154 -5.31 -13.70 6.97
C LYS A 154 -6.10 -12.44 6.66
N GLU A 155 -5.38 -11.35 6.42
CA GLU A 155 -5.98 -10.15 5.87
C GLU A 155 -6.46 -10.43 4.44
N ASN A 156 -7.74 -10.22 4.18
CA ASN A 156 -8.27 -10.32 2.83
C ASN A 156 -7.99 -9.00 2.11
N VAL A 157 -7.08 -9.05 1.16
CA VAL A 157 -6.72 -7.91 0.32
C VAL A 157 -6.91 -8.34 -1.12
N SER A 158 -7.60 -7.51 -1.89
CA SER A 158 -7.81 -7.70 -3.32
C SER A 158 -7.37 -6.45 -4.07
N ILE A 159 -6.81 -6.67 -5.26
CA ILE A 159 -6.46 -5.60 -6.20
C ILE A 159 -7.46 -5.67 -7.35
N SER A 160 -8.05 -4.51 -7.68
CA SER A 160 -8.92 -4.42 -8.86
C SER A 160 -8.12 -4.55 -10.15
N LEU A 161 -8.71 -5.24 -11.13
CA LEU A 161 -8.19 -5.36 -12.49
C LEU A 161 -9.11 -4.59 -13.43
N GLU A 162 -8.53 -3.91 -14.41
CA GLU A 162 -9.27 -3.20 -15.44
C GLU A 162 -8.83 -3.71 -16.81
N PRO A 163 -9.78 -4.01 -17.72
CA PRO A 163 -9.45 -4.40 -19.08
C PRO A 163 -8.80 -3.23 -19.81
N VAL A 164 -7.84 -3.53 -20.69
CA VAL A 164 -7.21 -2.47 -21.48
C VAL A 164 -8.18 -1.89 -22.50
N SER A 165 -7.98 -0.62 -22.86
CA SER A 165 -8.79 0.03 -23.88
C SER A 165 -8.59 -0.55 -25.29
N PHE A 166 -9.52 -0.24 -26.19
CA PHE A 166 -9.41 -0.59 -27.61
C PHE A 166 -8.13 -0.06 -28.25
N ARG A 167 -7.67 1.14 -27.85
CA ARG A 167 -6.42 1.74 -28.32
C ARG A 167 -5.21 0.86 -28.00
N ILE A 168 -5.15 0.29 -26.81
CA ILE A 168 -4.07 -0.61 -26.40
C ILE A 168 -4.09 -1.91 -27.22
N LYS A 169 -5.28 -2.45 -27.51
CA LYS A 169 -5.43 -3.63 -28.39
C LYS A 169 -5.03 -3.33 -29.85
N ASP A 170 -5.33 -2.13 -30.35
CA ASP A 170 -4.89 -1.69 -31.68
C ASP A 170 -3.35 -1.57 -31.77
N LEU A 171 -2.70 -1.03 -30.74
CA LEU A 171 -1.23 -1.00 -30.64
C LEU A 171 -0.64 -2.42 -30.59
N GLU A 172 -1.21 -3.33 -29.81
CA GLU A 172 -0.81 -4.74 -29.79
C GLU A 172 -0.88 -5.37 -31.18
N ALA A 173 -1.97 -5.14 -31.93
CA ALA A 173 -2.13 -5.66 -33.29
C ALA A 173 -1.08 -5.10 -34.26
N LYS A 174 -0.80 -3.80 -34.20
CA LYS A 174 0.24 -3.14 -35.02
C LYS A 174 1.64 -3.69 -34.73
N ILE A 175 1.96 -3.93 -33.46
CA ILE A 175 3.23 -4.53 -33.05
C ILE A 175 3.32 -5.99 -33.56
N ASP A 176 2.25 -6.77 -33.44
CA ASP A 176 2.20 -8.15 -33.91
C ASP A 176 2.40 -8.24 -35.43
N GLU A 177 1.80 -7.33 -36.19
CA GLU A 177 1.99 -7.24 -37.64
C GLU A 177 3.42 -6.86 -38.00
N LYS A 178 3.94 -5.78 -37.41
CA LYS A 178 5.28 -5.25 -37.71
C LYS A 178 6.40 -6.23 -37.37
N TYR A 179 6.28 -6.95 -36.25
CA TYR A 179 7.30 -7.87 -35.75
C TYR A 179 6.89 -9.34 -35.86
N LYS A 180 6.05 -9.69 -36.83
CA LYS A 180 5.53 -11.06 -37.05
C LYS A 180 6.60 -12.15 -37.14
N SER A 181 7.80 -11.80 -37.62
CA SER A 181 8.95 -12.71 -37.72
C SER A 181 9.63 -13.01 -36.38
N GLN A 182 9.39 -12.20 -35.34
CA GLN A 182 9.93 -12.43 -34.02
C GLN A 182 9.05 -13.41 -33.20
N PRO A 183 9.64 -14.15 -32.25
CA PRO A 183 8.88 -15.03 -31.36
C PRO A 183 8.03 -14.21 -30.37
N PRO A 184 6.75 -14.55 -30.13
CA PRO A 184 5.91 -13.78 -29.22
C PRO A 184 6.42 -13.85 -27.77
N TYR A 185 6.28 -12.76 -27.05
CA TYR A 185 6.39 -12.68 -25.59
C TYR A 185 5.02 -12.37 -25.00
N LEU A 186 4.74 -12.84 -23.79
CA LEU A 186 3.60 -12.30 -23.05
C LEU A 186 3.99 -10.96 -22.45
N LEU A 187 3.14 -9.95 -22.60
CA LEU A 187 3.19 -8.72 -21.82
C LEU A 187 2.15 -8.81 -20.71
N PHE A 188 2.60 -9.12 -19.51
CA PHE A 188 1.77 -9.18 -18.32
C PHE A 188 1.56 -7.77 -17.76
N ILE A 189 0.35 -7.26 -17.96
CA ILE A 189 -0.07 -5.93 -17.50
C ILE A 189 -0.78 -6.07 -16.16
N GLY A 190 -1.76 -6.98 -16.06
CA GLY A 190 -2.59 -7.17 -14.87
C GLY A 190 -3.17 -5.85 -14.37
N CYS A 191 -3.08 -5.59 -13.07
CA CYS A 191 -3.55 -4.34 -12.46
C CYS A 191 -2.79 -3.07 -12.91
N SER A 192 -1.64 -3.21 -13.57
CA SER A 192 -0.80 -2.05 -13.93
C SER A 192 -1.53 -1.05 -14.83
N TYR A 193 -2.46 -1.51 -15.67
CA TYR A 193 -3.23 -0.63 -16.55
C TYR A 193 -4.09 0.37 -15.78
N LYS A 194 -4.67 -0.05 -14.65
CA LYS A 194 -5.44 0.81 -13.77
C LYS A 194 -4.59 1.94 -13.17
N TYR A 195 -3.38 1.61 -12.73
CA TYR A 195 -2.52 2.55 -11.99
C TYR A 195 -1.57 3.35 -12.89
N ASP A 196 -1.31 2.88 -14.11
CA ASP A 196 -0.40 3.53 -15.06
C ASP A 196 -0.79 3.25 -16.52
N PRO A 197 -1.98 3.72 -16.96
CA PRO A 197 -2.45 3.50 -18.34
C PRO A 197 -1.53 4.16 -19.37
N MET A 198 -0.99 5.34 -19.04
CA MET A 198 -0.04 6.09 -19.87
C MET A 198 1.30 5.35 -20.03
N GLY A 199 1.79 4.71 -18.97
CA GLY A 199 3.00 3.90 -19.04
C GLY A 199 2.82 2.64 -19.88
N VAL A 200 1.65 2.00 -19.81
CA VAL A 200 1.31 0.86 -20.70
C VAL A 200 1.35 1.29 -22.16
N GLU A 201 0.70 2.41 -22.50
CA GLU A 201 0.70 2.94 -23.86
C GLU A 201 2.12 3.31 -24.32
N GLY A 202 2.87 4.04 -23.49
CA GLY A 202 4.25 4.43 -23.80
C GLY A 202 5.18 3.24 -24.04
N LEU A 203 5.04 2.14 -23.28
CA LEU A 203 5.80 0.92 -23.55
C LEU A 203 5.45 0.33 -24.93
N LEU A 204 4.17 0.30 -25.30
CA LEU A 204 3.77 -0.23 -26.60
C LEU A 204 4.25 0.64 -27.76
N ASP A 205 4.18 1.97 -27.63
CA ASP A 205 4.77 2.90 -28.60
C ASP A 205 6.29 2.67 -28.72
N PHE A 206 6.99 2.51 -27.59
CA PHE A 206 8.41 2.13 -27.58
C PHE A 206 8.67 0.82 -28.34
N LEU A 207 7.93 -0.24 -28.06
CA LEU A 207 8.10 -1.53 -28.73
C LEU A 207 7.82 -1.40 -30.24
N LEU A 208 6.79 -0.64 -30.61
CA LEU A 208 6.44 -0.39 -32.00
C LEU A 208 7.58 0.31 -32.74
N GLU A 209 8.23 1.30 -32.13
CA GLU A 209 9.27 2.12 -32.78
C GLU A 209 10.68 1.54 -32.69
N ASN A 210 11.06 1.03 -31.52
CA ASN A 210 12.43 0.61 -31.20
C ASN A 210 12.58 -0.92 -31.08
N GLY A 211 11.51 -1.67 -31.33
CA GLY A 211 11.49 -3.13 -31.18
C GLY A 211 12.47 -3.95 -32.03
N SER A 212 13.06 -3.36 -33.08
CA SER A 212 14.17 -3.99 -33.83
C SER A 212 15.53 -3.88 -33.13
N LYS A 213 15.66 -2.97 -32.16
CA LYS A 213 16.92 -2.66 -31.46
C LYS A 213 17.05 -3.34 -30.11
N ILE A 214 15.99 -3.96 -29.60
CA ILE A 214 16.01 -4.64 -28.30
C ILE A 214 16.62 -6.04 -28.43
N SER A 215 17.23 -6.53 -27.36
CA SER A 215 17.89 -7.85 -27.32
C SER A 215 16.92 -9.03 -27.25
N THR A 216 15.67 -8.76 -26.89
CA THR A 216 14.59 -9.74 -26.75
C THR A 216 13.60 -9.59 -27.91
N SER A 217 12.32 -9.95 -27.75
CA SER A 217 11.32 -9.71 -28.79
C SER A 217 10.41 -8.54 -28.47
N ALA A 218 10.10 -7.73 -29.48
CA ALA A 218 9.11 -6.68 -29.42
C ALA A 218 7.69 -7.17 -29.69
N ARG A 219 7.56 -8.35 -30.30
CA ARG A 219 6.27 -8.97 -30.57
C ARG A 219 5.67 -9.45 -29.25
N VAL A 220 4.59 -8.79 -28.81
CA VAL A 220 3.95 -9.08 -27.52
C VAL A 220 2.49 -9.52 -27.65
N ARG A 221 2.03 -10.29 -26.67
CA ARG A 221 0.62 -10.61 -26.44
C ARG A 221 0.20 -10.14 -25.05
N ILE A 222 -0.82 -9.29 -24.98
CA ILE A 222 -1.23 -8.62 -23.75
C ILE A 222 -2.08 -9.54 -22.87
N ILE A 223 -1.77 -9.54 -21.57
CA ILE A 223 -2.54 -10.18 -20.50
C ILE A 223 -2.97 -9.11 -19.48
N ASP A 224 -4.26 -8.81 -19.45
CA ASP A 224 -4.87 -7.68 -18.71
C ASP A 224 -5.85 -8.11 -17.61
N ASN A 225 -6.55 -9.24 -17.79
CA ASN A 225 -7.54 -9.75 -16.83
C ASN A 225 -7.05 -10.91 -15.95
N LEU A 226 -5.77 -10.93 -15.60
CA LEU A 226 -5.19 -11.91 -14.68
C LEU A 226 -4.44 -11.23 -13.54
N CYS A 227 -4.60 -11.76 -12.33
CA CYS A 227 -3.80 -11.35 -11.18
C CYS A 227 -2.43 -12.04 -11.21
N CYS A 228 -1.37 -11.35 -10.79
CA CYS A 228 -0.04 -11.94 -10.60
C CYS A 228 0.11 -12.69 -9.27
N GLY A 229 -0.94 -12.69 -8.44
CA GLY A 229 -0.94 -13.29 -7.11
C GLY A 229 -0.29 -12.42 -6.03
N PHE A 230 0.08 -11.17 -6.33
CA PHE A 230 0.76 -10.29 -5.38
C PHE A 230 -0.04 -9.99 -4.11
N ASP A 231 -1.34 -9.72 -4.26
CA ASP A 231 -2.29 -9.51 -3.15
C ASP A 231 -2.33 -10.72 -2.18
N LYS A 232 -2.39 -11.93 -2.75
CA LYS A 232 -2.37 -13.21 -2.03
C LYS A 232 -1.01 -13.50 -1.42
N TYR A 233 0.07 -13.14 -2.12
CA TYR A 233 1.43 -13.35 -1.66
C TYR A 233 1.70 -12.55 -0.38
N ILE A 234 1.47 -11.23 -0.41
CA ILE A 234 1.75 -10.35 0.73
C ILE A 234 0.82 -10.59 1.93
N SER A 235 -0.39 -11.10 1.69
CA SER A 235 -1.33 -11.52 2.75
C SER A 235 -1.04 -12.91 3.32
N GLY A 236 -0.02 -13.61 2.81
CA GLY A 236 0.37 -14.94 3.28
C GLY A 236 -0.48 -16.09 2.71
N ASN A 237 -1.34 -15.84 1.72
CA ASN A 237 -2.02 -16.87 0.94
C ASN A 237 -1.13 -17.39 -0.20
N ILE A 238 -0.05 -18.09 0.15
CA ILE A 238 0.95 -18.57 -0.81
C ILE A 238 0.36 -19.55 -1.84
N GLU A 239 -0.55 -20.44 -1.43
CA GLU A 239 -1.20 -21.37 -2.37
C GLU A 239 -2.09 -20.64 -3.37
N GLY A 240 -2.85 -19.63 -2.92
CA GLY A 240 -3.61 -18.77 -3.82
C GLY A 240 -2.71 -18.01 -4.80
N ALA A 241 -1.57 -17.49 -4.34
CA ALA A 241 -0.60 -16.82 -5.21
C ALA A 241 -0.01 -17.78 -6.26
N LYS A 242 0.32 -19.01 -5.87
CA LYS A 242 0.79 -20.06 -6.80
C LYS A 242 -0.24 -20.39 -7.88
N LEU A 243 -1.53 -20.50 -7.51
CA LEU A 243 -2.60 -20.74 -8.46
C LEU A 243 -2.69 -19.64 -9.52
N ASP A 244 -2.53 -18.38 -9.12
CA ASP A 244 -2.53 -17.25 -10.06
C ASP A 244 -1.28 -17.25 -10.96
N VAL A 245 -0.10 -17.55 -10.41
CA VAL A 245 1.13 -17.71 -11.19
C VAL A 245 1.03 -18.84 -12.20
N SER A 246 0.42 -19.98 -11.84
CA SER A 246 0.20 -21.10 -12.74
C SER A 246 -0.63 -20.72 -13.98
N LYS A 247 -1.65 -19.85 -13.82
CA LYS A 247 -2.42 -19.33 -14.96
C LYS A 247 -1.55 -18.53 -15.93
N ILE A 248 -0.56 -17.77 -15.44
CA ILE A 248 0.39 -17.04 -16.29
C ILE A 248 1.25 -18.03 -17.10
N ILE A 249 1.71 -19.11 -16.45
CA ILE A 249 2.48 -20.17 -17.12
C ILE A 249 1.63 -20.89 -18.18
N GLU A 250 0.37 -21.18 -17.89
CA GLU A 250 -0.59 -21.76 -18.83
C GLU A 250 -0.80 -20.85 -20.05
N MET A 251 -0.97 -19.54 -19.84
CA MET A 251 -1.05 -18.58 -20.93
C MET A 251 0.24 -18.53 -21.74
N LYS A 252 1.42 -18.55 -21.09
CA LYS A 252 2.72 -18.56 -21.78
C LYS A 252 2.80 -19.76 -22.74
N LYS A 253 2.40 -20.94 -22.26
CA LYS A 253 2.34 -22.17 -23.07
C LYS A 253 1.30 -22.06 -24.20
N LYS A 254 0.09 -21.61 -23.89
CA LYS A 254 -1.03 -21.46 -24.85
C LYS A 254 -0.65 -20.58 -26.04
N TYR A 255 0.04 -19.47 -25.80
CA TYR A 255 0.46 -18.55 -26.86
C TYR A 255 1.82 -18.90 -27.49
N GLY A 256 2.45 -20.01 -27.07
CA GLY A 256 3.79 -20.37 -27.53
C GLY A 256 4.83 -19.28 -27.25
N ALA A 257 4.65 -18.53 -26.17
CA ALA A 257 5.46 -17.36 -25.87
C ALA A 257 6.84 -17.76 -25.32
N LYS A 258 7.90 -17.13 -25.83
CA LYS A 258 9.28 -17.42 -25.44
C LYS A 258 9.60 -16.92 -24.03
N GLY A 259 8.97 -15.84 -23.60
CA GLY A 259 9.16 -15.23 -22.27
C GLY A 259 7.94 -14.40 -21.84
N VAL A 260 8.05 -13.82 -20.64
CA VAL A 260 7.02 -12.96 -20.04
C VAL A 260 7.67 -11.66 -19.60
N TYR A 261 7.18 -10.54 -20.12
CA TYR A 261 7.46 -9.21 -19.59
C TYR A 261 6.44 -8.86 -18.51
N PHE A 262 6.89 -8.20 -17.45
CA PHE A 262 6.04 -7.66 -16.40
C PHE A 262 6.11 -6.14 -16.40
N MET A 263 4.94 -5.50 -16.34
CA MET A 263 4.85 -4.03 -16.18
C MET A 263 5.26 -3.56 -14.78
N CYS A 264 5.07 -4.40 -13.75
CA CYS A 264 5.33 -4.03 -12.36
C CYS A 264 6.40 -4.91 -11.68
N PRO A 265 7.26 -4.33 -10.83
CA PRO A 265 8.22 -5.06 -10.01
C PRO A 265 7.57 -6.14 -9.12
N GLU A 266 6.39 -5.85 -8.56
CA GLU A 266 5.64 -6.73 -7.67
C GLU A 266 5.26 -8.05 -8.35
N GLY A 267 4.68 -7.96 -9.55
CA GLY A 267 4.28 -9.14 -10.33
C GLY A 267 5.48 -9.97 -10.76
N LEU A 268 6.58 -9.32 -11.18
CA LEU A 268 7.82 -10.01 -11.53
C LEU A 268 8.41 -10.76 -10.33
N TYR A 269 8.46 -10.13 -9.17
CA TYR A 269 9.01 -10.76 -7.96
C TYR A 269 8.24 -12.02 -7.60
N VAL A 270 6.90 -11.95 -7.58
CA VAL A 270 6.05 -13.10 -7.26
C VAL A 270 6.20 -14.21 -8.30
N TYR A 271 6.20 -13.86 -9.58
CA TYR A 271 6.40 -14.83 -10.66
C TYR A 271 7.76 -15.53 -10.54
N ASN A 272 8.86 -14.78 -10.39
CA ASN A 272 10.19 -15.36 -10.24
C ASN A 272 10.32 -16.23 -8.98
N THR A 273 9.58 -15.91 -7.93
CA THR A 273 9.60 -16.66 -6.66
C THR A 273 8.82 -17.96 -6.74
N LEU A 274 7.68 -17.99 -7.44
CA LEU A 274 6.72 -19.10 -7.37
C LEU A 274 6.63 -19.95 -8.65
N SER A 275 7.05 -19.44 -9.81
CA SER A 275 6.84 -20.14 -11.09
C SER A 275 7.86 -21.24 -11.40
N GLY A 276 9.06 -21.17 -10.81
CA GLY A 276 10.22 -21.94 -11.26
C GLY A 276 10.79 -21.50 -12.61
N ASP A 277 10.25 -20.42 -13.19
CA ASP A 277 10.67 -19.77 -14.44
C ASP A 277 11.17 -18.35 -14.13
N ARG A 278 11.67 -17.63 -15.14
CA ARG A 278 12.11 -16.24 -15.01
C ARG A 278 11.37 -15.33 -15.98
N GLY A 279 10.77 -14.28 -15.42
CA GLY A 279 10.24 -13.15 -16.17
C GLY A 279 11.30 -12.08 -16.41
N ILE A 280 10.93 -11.06 -17.17
CA ILE A 280 11.74 -9.88 -17.44
C ILE A 280 10.93 -8.64 -17.05
N LEU A 281 11.53 -7.68 -16.35
CA LEU A 281 10.83 -6.42 -16.11
C LEU A 281 10.81 -5.63 -17.41
N ALA A 282 9.67 -5.06 -17.79
CA ALA A 282 9.59 -4.21 -18.98
C ALA A 282 10.60 -3.05 -18.92
N PHE A 283 10.86 -2.54 -17.71
CA PHE A 283 11.90 -1.55 -17.46
C PHE A 283 13.28 -1.98 -17.98
N ASP A 284 13.69 -3.24 -17.77
CA ASP A 284 15.01 -3.71 -18.20
C ASP A 284 15.16 -3.70 -19.73
N VAL A 285 14.05 -3.81 -20.46
CA VAL A 285 14.02 -3.74 -21.94
C VAL A 285 14.23 -2.31 -22.42
N ILE A 286 13.61 -1.32 -21.75
CA ILE A 286 13.70 0.09 -22.14
C ILE A 286 14.92 0.79 -21.54
N ARG A 287 15.49 0.26 -20.45
CA ARG A 287 16.58 0.87 -19.69
C ARG A 287 17.76 1.34 -20.54
N PRO A 288 18.23 0.60 -21.57
CA PRO A 288 19.31 1.07 -22.44
C PRO A 288 18.98 2.31 -23.28
N PHE A 289 17.70 2.67 -23.40
CA PHE A 289 17.20 3.77 -24.23
C PHE A 289 16.85 5.03 -23.43
N ILE A 290 16.97 4.97 -22.10
CA ILE A 290 16.66 6.07 -21.21
C ILE A 290 17.87 6.40 -20.34
N ASN A 291 18.18 7.69 -20.23
CA ASN A 291 19.22 8.19 -19.33
C ASN A 291 18.61 9.28 -18.44
N ILE A 292 17.75 8.85 -17.54
CA ILE A 292 16.95 9.69 -16.65
C ILE A 292 17.06 9.14 -15.24
N ASP A 293 16.97 10.04 -14.26
CA ASP A 293 16.76 9.64 -12.88
C ASP A 293 15.35 9.07 -12.71
N PHE A 294 15.24 8.08 -11.82
CA PHE A 294 13.97 7.43 -11.54
C PHE A 294 13.88 6.96 -10.10
N HIS A 295 12.65 6.92 -9.61
CA HIS A 295 12.26 6.31 -8.37
C HIS A 295 12.22 4.78 -8.50
N ALA A 296 12.91 4.08 -7.60
CA ALA A 296 12.87 2.63 -7.45
C ALA A 296 12.83 2.22 -5.97
N GLY A 297 11.71 2.50 -5.31
CA GLY A 297 11.40 2.00 -3.98
C GLY A 297 10.80 0.59 -3.98
N CYS A 298 10.41 0.11 -2.79
CA CYS A 298 9.57 -1.08 -2.67
C CYS A 298 10.14 -2.35 -3.31
N TRP A 299 9.33 -3.06 -4.08
CA TRP A 299 9.66 -4.38 -4.61
C TRP A 299 10.69 -4.31 -5.74
N ALA A 300 10.92 -3.13 -6.33
CA ALA A 300 12.05 -2.91 -7.22
C ALA A 300 13.39 -3.11 -6.51
N GLN A 301 13.54 -2.65 -5.27
CA GLN A 301 14.76 -2.85 -4.50
C GLN A 301 15.01 -4.34 -4.21
N LYS A 302 13.95 -5.12 -3.98
CA LYS A 302 14.05 -6.57 -3.78
C LYS A 302 14.53 -7.31 -5.03
N LEU A 303 14.22 -6.75 -6.21
CA LEU A 303 14.75 -7.23 -7.50
C LEU A 303 16.16 -6.70 -7.80
N GLY A 304 16.78 -5.95 -6.88
CA GLY A 304 18.13 -5.41 -7.03
C GLY A 304 18.20 -4.14 -7.89
N ILE A 305 17.05 -3.52 -8.21
CA ILE A 305 16.99 -2.29 -8.98
C ILE A 305 17.23 -1.11 -8.03
N LYS A 306 18.17 -0.25 -8.41
CA LYS A 306 18.52 0.97 -7.66
C LYS A 306 18.19 2.18 -8.51
N GLY A 307 17.40 3.09 -7.95
CA GLY A 307 17.08 4.40 -8.52
C GLY A 307 17.71 5.52 -7.68
N SER A 308 17.48 6.76 -8.10
CA SER A 308 17.92 7.96 -7.38
C SER A 308 17.10 8.21 -6.11
N ASP A 309 15.84 7.76 -6.09
CA ASP A 309 14.94 7.83 -4.96
C ASP A 309 14.36 6.45 -4.61
N LYS A 310 14.09 6.23 -3.32
CA LYS A 310 13.73 4.92 -2.77
C LYS A 310 12.60 4.93 -1.73
N GLU A 311 11.96 6.08 -1.49
CA GLU A 311 10.86 6.22 -0.53
C GLU A 311 9.70 5.25 -0.82
N CYS A 312 9.17 4.64 0.22
CA CYS A 312 8.04 3.74 0.15
C CYS A 312 6.75 4.47 -0.26
N ALA A 313 6.18 4.05 -1.37
CA ALA A 313 4.88 4.52 -1.84
C ALA A 313 3.67 3.93 -1.07
N GLY A 314 3.87 2.86 -0.28
CA GLY A 314 2.77 2.20 0.44
C GLY A 314 1.96 1.20 -0.41
N LEU A 315 2.54 0.69 -1.51
CA LEU A 315 1.89 -0.21 -2.48
C LEU A 315 0.59 0.42 -3.03
N PHE A 316 -0.43 -0.40 -3.26
CA PHE A 316 -1.75 0.05 -3.69
C PHE A 316 -2.66 0.49 -2.53
N PHE A 317 -2.19 0.43 -1.28
CA PHE A 317 -3.03 0.73 -0.11
C PHE A 317 -3.28 2.23 0.05
N THR A 318 -4.52 2.68 0.20
CA THR A 318 -4.87 4.08 0.56
C THR A 318 -5.03 4.30 2.05
N ALA A 319 -5.19 3.23 2.83
CA ALA A 319 -5.07 3.26 4.27
C ALA A 319 -4.30 2.04 4.77
N TYR A 320 -3.71 2.17 5.95
CA TYR A 320 -3.05 1.09 6.65
C TYR A 320 -3.46 1.11 8.11
N LYS A 321 -4.10 0.01 8.55
CA LYS A 321 -4.60 -0.15 9.93
C LYS A 321 -5.48 1.01 10.42
N GLY A 322 -6.39 1.43 9.55
CA GLY A 322 -7.38 2.47 9.84
C GLY A 322 -6.84 3.90 9.78
N GLN A 323 -5.60 4.08 9.34
CA GLN A 323 -4.97 5.38 9.14
C GLN A 323 -4.71 5.60 7.65
N SER A 324 -5.09 6.77 7.14
CA SER A 324 -4.94 7.11 5.73
C SER A 324 -3.47 7.29 5.35
N ILE A 325 -3.09 6.80 4.18
CA ILE A 325 -1.75 6.97 3.63
C ILE A 325 -1.73 8.27 2.82
N PRO A 326 -0.88 9.25 3.17
CA PRO A 326 -0.82 10.52 2.47
C PRO A 326 -0.51 10.37 0.98
N LEU A 327 -1.28 11.06 0.13
CA LEU A 327 -1.07 11.13 -1.30
C LEU A 327 -0.10 12.27 -1.64
N LYS A 328 1.20 11.97 -1.57
CA LYS A 328 2.26 12.95 -1.87
C LYS A 328 2.47 13.07 -3.37
N ARG A 329 2.65 14.28 -3.90
CA ARG A 329 3.14 14.46 -5.27
C ARG A 329 4.67 14.35 -5.31
N LYS A 330 5.23 13.66 -6.32
CA LYS A 330 6.67 13.71 -6.63
C LYS A 330 6.92 14.11 -8.07
N ASP A 331 7.94 14.94 -8.25
CA ASP A 331 8.46 15.29 -9.56
C ASP A 331 9.63 14.38 -9.94
N MET A 332 9.33 13.09 -10.14
CA MET A 332 10.32 12.06 -10.46
C MET A 332 9.64 10.90 -11.16
N LEU A 333 10.24 10.40 -12.24
CA LEU A 333 9.69 9.27 -12.98
C LEU A 333 9.79 7.97 -12.16
N THR A 334 8.76 7.13 -12.22
CA THR A 334 8.69 5.87 -11.47
C THR A 334 8.75 4.65 -12.39
N ILE A 335 9.25 3.52 -11.89
CA ILE A 335 9.20 2.24 -12.61
C ILE A 335 8.06 1.32 -12.18
N CYS A 336 7.48 1.59 -11.00
CA CYS A 336 6.40 0.82 -10.41
C CYS A 336 5.07 1.57 -10.63
N PRO A 337 4.06 0.94 -11.26
CA PRO A 337 2.73 1.54 -11.44
C PRO A 337 2.08 2.01 -10.14
N PHE A 338 2.22 1.26 -9.03
CA PHE A 338 1.70 1.71 -7.74
C PHE A 338 2.39 2.98 -7.26
N SER A 339 3.70 3.11 -7.48
CA SER A 339 4.44 4.32 -7.12
C SER A 339 4.06 5.49 -8.03
N THR A 340 3.84 5.24 -9.34
CA THR A 340 3.32 6.22 -10.30
C THR A 340 2.04 6.85 -9.79
N TRP A 341 1.06 5.99 -9.48
CA TRP A 341 -0.23 6.39 -8.96
C TRP A 341 -0.13 7.04 -7.58
N LYS A 342 0.60 6.44 -6.63
CA LYS A 342 0.74 6.98 -5.26
C LYS A 342 1.42 8.32 -5.20
N PHE A 343 2.39 8.55 -6.07
CA PHE A 343 3.11 9.80 -6.15
C PHE A 343 2.48 10.81 -7.11
N GLY A 344 1.38 10.47 -7.77
CA GLY A 344 0.73 11.35 -8.75
C GLY A 344 1.68 11.86 -9.81
N THR A 345 2.52 10.95 -10.30
CA THR A 345 3.61 11.26 -11.22
C THR A 345 3.53 10.39 -12.46
N ARG A 346 4.56 10.47 -13.31
CA ARG A 346 4.65 9.71 -14.56
C ARG A 346 5.59 8.54 -14.41
N SER A 347 5.36 7.47 -15.16
CA SER A 347 6.32 6.39 -15.23
C SER A 347 7.38 6.63 -16.31
N VAL A 348 8.52 5.97 -16.16
CA VAL A 348 9.59 5.94 -17.16
C VAL A 348 9.09 5.48 -18.54
N TYR A 349 8.07 4.63 -18.59
CA TYR A 349 7.49 4.13 -19.84
C TYR A 349 6.76 5.24 -20.60
N SER A 350 6.12 6.17 -19.89
CA SER A 350 5.36 7.27 -20.48
C SER A 350 6.24 8.31 -21.22
N THR A 351 7.57 8.20 -21.13
CA THR A 351 8.51 9.04 -21.89
C THR A 351 8.51 8.74 -23.39
N PHE A 352 7.95 7.60 -23.78
CA PHE A 352 7.86 7.16 -25.18
C PHE A 352 6.48 7.43 -25.82
N LEU A 353 5.60 8.16 -25.13
CA LEU A 353 4.32 8.57 -25.71
C LEU A 353 4.56 9.52 -26.89
N LYS A 354 3.81 9.32 -27.99
CA LYS A 354 3.90 10.22 -29.16
C LYS A 354 3.41 11.64 -28.85
N GLU A 355 4.13 12.63 -29.39
CA GLU A 355 4.06 14.10 -29.16
C GLU A 355 2.67 14.77 -29.09
N ASN A 356 1.58 14.12 -29.50
CA ASN A 356 0.21 14.63 -29.27
C ASN A 356 -0.21 14.67 -27.78
N THR A 357 0.66 14.26 -26.86
CA THR A 357 0.44 14.25 -25.40
C THR A 357 1.32 15.23 -24.63
N GLU A 358 2.28 15.93 -25.26
CA GLU A 358 3.26 16.78 -24.56
C GLU A 358 2.68 18.09 -24.00
N LYS A 359 1.48 18.51 -24.43
CA LYS A 359 0.81 19.72 -23.90
C LYS A 359 0.12 19.54 -22.53
N ARG A 360 0.36 18.42 -21.83
CA ARG A 360 -0.42 18.03 -20.64
C ARG A 360 0.12 18.54 -19.29
N ASP A 361 1.36 19.02 -19.22
CA ASP A 361 2.05 19.22 -17.92
C ASP A 361 2.11 20.66 -17.36
N ASN A 362 1.60 21.67 -18.06
CA ASN A 362 1.86 23.06 -17.66
C ASN A 362 0.76 23.81 -16.89
N ASN A 363 -0.38 23.19 -16.52
CA ASN A 363 -1.49 23.97 -15.94
C ASN A 363 -1.99 23.46 -14.58
N VAL A 364 -1.65 24.28 -13.57
CA VAL A 364 -2.19 24.38 -12.20
C VAL A 364 -1.88 23.20 -11.29
N GLN A 365 -0.99 23.42 -10.32
CA GLN A 365 -0.56 22.40 -9.36
C GLN A 365 -1.44 22.47 -8.11
N VAL A 366 -2.39 21.53 -8.01
CA VAL A 366 -3.14 21.27 -6.77
C VAL A 366 -2.72 19.90 -6.23
N SER A 367 -2.60 19.80 -4.92
CA SER A 367 -2.31 18.53 -4.25
C SER A 367 -3.55 17.61 -4.28
N ASP A 368 -3.37 16.35 -4.64
CA ASP A 368 -4.46 15.35 -4.57
C ASP A 368 -5.01 15.22 -3.14
N THR A 369 -4.17 15.46 -2.12
CA THR A 369 -4.60 15.48 -0.71
C THR A 369 -5.57 16.64 -0.44
N GLU A 370 -5.33 17.82 -1.01
CA GLU A 370 -6.21 18.99 -0.84
C GLU A 370 -7.59 18.73 -1.46
N ILE A 371 -7.65 18.08 -2.62
CA ILE A 371 -8.91 17.73 -3.27
C ILE A 371 -9.69 16.70 -2.44
N VAL A 372 -9.00 15.68 -1.91
CA VAL A 372 -9.62 14.67 -1.04
C VAL A 372 -10.13 15.30 0.25
N GLU A 373 -9.40 16.24 0.86
CA GLU A 373 -9.84 16.98 2.04
C GLU A 373 -11.12 17.80 1.78
N VAL A 374 -11.19 18.48 0.62
CA VAL A 374 -12.40 19.21 0.21
C VAL A 374 -13.58 18.25 -0.01
N MET A 375 -13.36 17.08 -0.62
CA MET A 375 -14.39 16.05 -0.78
C MET A 375 -14.88 15.50 0.56
N LEU A 376 -13.96 15.19 1.49
CA LEU A 376 -14.30 14.68 2.83
C LEU A 376 -15.06 15.72 3.67
N THR A 377 -14.65 16.98 3.59
CA THR A 377 -15.35 18.10 4.25
C THR A 377 -16.76 18.24 3.71
N SER A 378 -16.92 18.23 2.38
CA SER A 378 -18.23 18.32 1.73
C SER A 378 -19.12 17.11 2.02
N LEU A 379 -18.54 15.91 2.15
CA LEU A 379 -19.27 14.70 2.57
C LEU A 379 -19.75 14.82 4.02
N ARG A 380 -18.91 15.35 4.91
CA ARG A 380 -19.27 15.57 6.31
C ARG A 380 -20.41 16.58 6.44
N GLU A 381 -20.29 17.74 5.80
CA GLU A 381 -21.29 18.80 5.80
C GLU A 381 -22.63 18.26 5.27
N SER A 382 -22.63 17.71 4.06
CA SER A 382 -23.84 17.16 3.44
C SER A 382 -24.52 16.07 4.28
N ALA A 383 -23.76 15.17 4.91
CA ALA A 383 -24.31 14.13 5.76
C ALA A 383 -24.98 14.71 7.02
N LEU A 384 -24.32 15.68 7.68
CA LEU A 384 -24.85 16.31 8.89
C LEU A 384 -26.09 17.16 8.59
N GLU A 385 -26.10 17.84 7.45
CA GLU A 385 -27.27 18.59 7.03
C GLU A 385 -28.44 17.67 6.65
N SER A 386 -28.17 16.48 6.13
CA SER A 386 -29.17 15.46 5.77
C SER A 386 -29.81 14.73 6.97
N VAL A 387 -29.41 15.01 8.21
CA VAL A 387 -29.89 14.27 9.41
C VAL A 387 -31.41 14.12 9.45
N ASP A 388 -32.17 15.22 9.28
CA ASP A 388 -33.62 15.18 9.39
C ASP A 388 -34.26 14.38 8.24
N ASP A 389 -33.71 14.48 7.03
CA ASP A 389 -34.19 13.69 5.90
C ASP A 389 -33.87 12.20 6.08
N ILE A 390 -32.71 11.87 6.65
CA ILE A 390 -32.34 10.49 6.99
C ILE A 390 -33.29 9.94 8.06
N ALA A 391 -33.54 10.73 9.11
CA ALA A 391 -34.45 10.38 10.20
C ALA A 391 -35.86 10.07 9.69
N GLU A 392 -36.38 10.91 8.79
CA GLU A 392 -37.67 10.71 8.13
C GLU A 392 -37.71 9.41 7.30
N LYS A 393 -36.59 8.99 6.71
CA LYS A 393 -36.53 7.75 5.90
C LYS A 393 -36.32 6.47 6.72
N VAL A 394 -36.07 6.53 8.02
CA VAL A 394 -35.86 5.31 8.83
C VAL A 394 -37.08 4.39 8.79
N GLU A 395 -38.31 4.93 8.71
CA GLU A 395 -39.54 4.14 8.58
C GLU A 395 -39.51 3.21 7.35
N THR A 396 -38.85 3.63 6.25
CA THR A 396 -38.73 2.80 5.04
C THR A 396 -37.92 1.53 5.29
N TRP A 397 -37.06 1.50 6.31
CA TRP A 397 -36.41 0.26 6.74
C TRP A 397 -37.41 -0.71 7.36
N ILE A 398 -38.35 -0.21 8.15
CA ILE A 398 -39.36 -1.05 8.80
C ILE A 398 -40.24 -1.73 7.74
N VAL A 399 -40.61 -0.99 6.70
CA VAL A 399 -41.51 -1.48 5.63
C VAL A 399 -40.77 -2.30 4.56
N GLY A 400 -39.60 -1.85 4.11
CA GLY A 400 -38.87 -2.42 2.96
C GLY A 400 -37.51 -3.03 3.27
N GLY A 401 -37.10 -3.01 4.55
CA GLY A 401 -35.81 -3.54 5.02
C GLY A 401 -34.61 -2.62 4.74
N ARG A 402 -33.44 -3.08 5.22
CA ARG A 402 -32.14 -2.40 5.13
C ARG A 402 -31.81 -1.85 3.73
N ASN A 403 -31.94 -2.70 2.71
CA ASN A 403 -31.51 -2.34 1.36
C ASN A 403 -32.40 -1.25 0.74
N TYR A 404 -33.69 -1.25 1.09
CA TYR A 404 -34.62 -0.21 0.61
C TYR A 404 -34.32 1.14 1.25
N PHE A 405 -34.05 1.17 2.55
CA PHE A 405 -33.56 2.36 3.24
C PHE A 405 -32.27 2.91 2.62
N ILE A 406 -31.28 2.06 2.37
CA ILE A 406 -30.00 2.46 1.75
C ILE A 406 -30.24 3.07 0.36
N LEU A 407 -31.06 2.42 -0.47
CA LEU A 407 -31.39 2.87 -1.82
C LEU A 407 -32.00 4.28 -1.83
N LEU A 408 -32.89 4.58 -0.89
CA LEU A 408 -33.57 5.87 -0.80
C LEU A 408 -32.73 6.97 -0.14
N THR A 409 -31.81 6.58 0.75
CA THR A 409 -31.00 7.54 1.52
C THR A 409 -29.79 8.05 0.74
N ILE A 410 -29.15 7.19 -0.08
CA ILE A 410 -27.99 7.59 -0.89
C ILE A 410 -28.28 8.83 -1.76
N PRO A 411 -29.38 8.91 -2.55
CA PRO A 411 -29.68 10.08 -3.36
C PRO A 411 -29.86 11.38 -2.57
N ILE A 412 -30.39 11.30 -1.34
CA ILE A 412 -30.63 12.46 -0.48
C ILE A 412 -29.29 13.10 -0.10
N VAL A 413 -28.39 12.30 0.46
CA VAL A 413 -27.07 12.77 0.89
C VAL A 413 -26.24 13.18 -0.34
N ARG A 414 -26.31 12.41 -1.44
CA ARG A 414 -25.58 12.69 -2.68
C ARG A 414 -25.95 14.03 -3.30
N LYS A 415 -27.24 14.39 -3.31
CA LYS A 415 -27.68 15.69 -3.84
C LYS A 415 -27.10 16.87 -3.05
N ARG A 416 -27.01 16.75 -1.72
CA ARG A 416 -26.39 17.77 -0.87
C ARG A 416 -24.88 17.81 -1.09
N PHE A 417 -24.22 16.64 -1.09
CA PHE A 417 -22.80 16.50 -1.40
C PHE A 417 -22.43 17.18 -2.72
N THR A 418 -23.19 16.95 -3.80
CA THR A 418 -22.94 17.59 -5.10
C THR A 418 -23.00 19.12 -5.03
N THR A 419 -23.87 19.66 -4.18
CA THR A 419 -24.04 21.10 -3.99
C THR A 419 -22.88 21.68 -3.16
N ASP A 420 -22.55 21.04 -2.05
CA ASP A 420 -21.52 21.50 -1.10
C ASP A 420 -20.13 21.37 -1.72
N PHE A 421 -19.85 20.25 -2.38
CA PHE A 421 -18.58 20.05 -3.09
C PHE A 421 -18.38 21.10 -4.18
N ARG A 422 -19.42 21.37 -4.99
CA ARG A 422 -19.36 22.43 -5.99
C ARG A 422 -19.11 23.79 -5.36
N SER A 423 -19.83 24.12 -4.29
CA SER A 423 -19.66 25.38 -3.55
C SER A 423 -18.24 25.54 -3.00
N ASN A 424 -17.70 24.48 -2.39
CA ASN A 424 -16.37 24.49 -1.77
C ASN A 424 -15.25 24.55 -2.82
N VAL A 425 -15.40 23.87 -3.97
CA VAL A 425 -14.45 24.00 -5.09
C VAL A 425 -14.51 25.40 -5.73
N LEU A 426 -15.70 25.98 -5.90
CA LEU A 426 -15.85 27.32 -6.48
C LEU A 426 -15.25 28.43 -5.59
N LYS A 427 -15.06 28.19 -4.30
CA LYS A 427 -14.33 29.10 -3.39
C LYS A 427 -12.80 28.98 -3.52
N ASN A 428 -12.29 27.95 -4.19
CA ASN A 428 -10.86 27.71 -4.37
C ASN A 428 -10.49 27.76 -5.86
N ASP A 429 -10.02 28.94 -6.30
CA ASP A 429 -9.64 29.19 -7.70
C ASP A 429 -8.56 28.24 -8.22
N ASN A 430 -7.67 27.74 -7.36
CA ASN A 430 -6.64 26.78 -7.76
C ASN A 430 -7.27 25.44 -8.15
N ILE A 431 -8.17 24.90 -7.32
CA ILE A 431 -8.88 23.64 -7.62
C ILE A 431 -9.76 23.79 -8.86
N LYS A 432 -10.49 24.92 -8.97
CA LYS A 432 -11.31 25.24 -10.14
C LYS A 432 -10.48 25.22 -11.43
N ASN A 433 -9.34 25.93 -11.44
CA ASN A 433 -8.49 26.02 -12.63
C ASN A 433 -7.80 24.68 -12.95
N PHE A 434 -7.48 23.87 -11.93
CA PHE A 434 -6.97 22.51 -12.10
C PHE A 434 -8.01 21.59 -12.76
N PHE A 435 -9.27 21.61 -12.32
CA PHE A 435 -10.33 20.83 -12.97
C PHE A 435 -10.59 21.28 -14.41
N LYS A 436 -10.47 22.58 -14.71
CA LYS A 436 -10.52 23.10 -16.09
C LYS A 436 -9.39 22.57 -16.98
N SER A 437 -8.17 22.39 -16.45
CA SER A 437 -7.07 21.80 -17.23
C SER A 437 -7.27 20.30 -17.45
N LEU A 438 -7.79 19.60 -16.43
CA LEU A 438 -7.95 18.15 -16.41
C LEU A 438 -8.96 17.62 -17.43
N ILE A 439 -10.04 18.38 -17.73
CA ILE A 439 -11.12 17.91 -18.62
C ILE A 439 -10.68 17.66 -20.07
N ASN A 440 -9.54 18.22 -20.48
CA ASN A 440 -8.99 18.02 -21.82
C ASN A 440 -8.22 16.70 -21.96
N ASP A 441 -8.00 15.99 -20.85
CA ASP A 441 -7.30 14.71 -20.81
C ASP A 441 -8.14 13.66 -20.09
N ASN A 442 -9.02 12.98 -20.83
CA ASN A 442 -9.87 11.93 -20.28
C ASN A 442 -9.09 10.82 -19.56
N VAL A 443 -7.88 10.46 -20.02
CA VAL A 443 -7.10 9.38 -19.38
C VAL A 443 -6.61 9.82 -18.00
N LEU A 444 -6.07 11.03 -17.91
CA LEU A 444 -5.63 11.60 -16.64
C LEU A 444 -6.80 11.89 -15.71
N LEU A 445 -7.94 12.35 -16.25
CA LEU A 445 -9.16 12.58 -15.48
C LEU A 445 -9.64 11.29 -14.80
N GLU A 446 -9.72 10.18 -15.52
CA GLU A 446 -10.11 8.89 -14.93
C GLU A 446 -9.15 8.41 -13.84
N GLU A 447 -7.84 8.50 -14.08
CA GLU A 447 -6.84 8.12 -13.09
C GLU A 447 -7.03 8.92 -11.79
N LYS A 448 -7.18 10.24 -11.91
CA LYS A 448 -7.38 11.13 -10.77
C LYS A 448 -8.67 10.83 -10.01
N ILE A 449 -9.79 10.65 -10.71
CA ILE A 449 -11.07 10.32 -10.09
C ILE A 449 -10.98 9.00 -9.32
N GLY A 450 -10.43 7.95 -9.96
CA GLY A 450 -10.23 6.67 -9.30
C GLY A 450 -9.38 6.79 -8.04
N ARG A 451 -8.29 7.59 -8.11
CA ARG A 451 -7.43 7.86 -6.96
C ARG A 451 -8.14 8.55 -5.80
N TYR A 452 -8.94 9.58 -6.08
CA TYR A 452 -9.68 10.31 -5.04
C TYR A 452 -10.70 9.41 -4.36
N ILE A 453 -11.41 8.58 -5.13
CA ILE A 453 -12.42 7.67 -4.60
C ILE A 453 -11.78 6.60 -3.71
N GLU A 454 -10.67 6.01 -4.14
CA GLU A 454 -9.95 5.04 -3.31
C GLU A 454 -9.41 5.64 -2.01
N ALA A 455 -9.00 6.92 -2.04
CA ALA A 455 -8.58 7.63 -0.85
C ALA A 455 -9.75 7.84 0.13
N ILE A 456 -10.90 8.30 -0.37
CA ILE A 456 -12.11 8.53 0.43
C ILE A 456 -12.65 7.23 1.01
N GLN A 457 -12.70 6.15 0.22
CA GLN A 457 -13.22 4.84 0.66
C GLN A 457 -12.40 4.24 1.81
N ALA A 458 -11.12 4.60 1.88
CA ALA A 458 -10.18 4.16 2.89
C ALA A 458 -10.18 5.02 4.16
N GLU A 459 -10.78 6.21 4.12
CA GLU A 459 -10.89 7.10 5.27
C GLU A 459 -11.74 6.48 6.38
N ASN A 460 -11.32 6.69 7.63
CA ASN A 460 -12.06 6.23 8.79
C ASN A 460 -13.15 7.23 9.18
N ILE A 461 -14.35 7.02 8.66
CA ILE A 461 -15.52 7.87 8.93
C ILE A 461 -16.42 7.38 10.08
N LEU A 462 -15.92 6.48 10.95
CA LEU A 462 -16.71 5.96 12.08
C LEU A 462 -17.16 7.06 13.04
N THR A 463 -16.31 8.06 13.28
CA THR A 463 -16.64 9.21 14.13
C THR A 463 -17.78 10.04 13.55
N LEU A 464 -17.85 10.18 12.22
CA LEU A 464 -18.97 10.81 11.54
C LEU A 464 -20.25 9.98 11.68
N VAL A 465 -20.16 8.66 11.55
CA VAL A 465 -21.31 7.76 11.76
C VAL A 465 -21.85 7.89 13.20
N GLU A 466 -20.97 7.90 14.20
CA GLU A 466 -21.35 8.10 15.61
C GLU A 466 -22.02 9.46 15.83
N GLU A 467 -21.51 10.53 15.22
CA GLU A 467 -22.12 11.85 15.27
C GLU A 467 -23.51 11.87 14.61
N LEU A 468 -23.66 11.23 13.45
CA LEU A 468 -24.95 11.11 12.75
C LEU A 468 -25.97 10.33 13.57
N LEU A 469 -25.59 9.19 14.16
CA LEU A 469 -26.49 8.39 15.00
C LEU A 469 -27.07 9.22 16.14
N LYS A 470 -26.20 9.98 16.83
CA LYS A 470 -26.63 10.87 17.92
C LYS A 470 -27.64 11.90 17.42
N LYS A 471 -27.33 12.58 16.31
CA LYS A 471 -28.20 13.62 15.75
C LYS A 471 -29.52 13.07 15.19
N ILE A 472 -29.52 11.88 14.61
CA ILE A 472 -30.74 11.20 14.13
C ILE A 472 -31.65 10.86 15.30
N LEU A 473 -31.11 10.33 16.41
CA LEU A 473 -31.89 10.05 17.63
C LEU A 473 -32.49 11.30 18.26
N GLU A 474 -31.84 12.46 18.08
CA GLU A 474 -32.30 13.77 18.55
C GLU A 474 -33.27 14.46 17.57
N SER A 475 -33.42 13.97 16.33
CA SER A 475 -34.26 14.59 15.31
C SER A 475 -35.75 14.47 15.64
N SER A 476 -36.50 15.57 15.48
CA SER A 476 -37.95 15.59 15.61
C SER A 476 -38.67 14.85 14.48
N LYS A 477 -37.98 14.50 13.40
CA LYS A 477 -38.53 13.73 12.27
C LYS A 477 -38.38 12.22 12.44
N LEU A 478 -37.74 11.75 13.51
CA LEU A 478 -37.61 10.32 13.80
C LEU A 478 -38.86 9.81 14.52
N GLU A 479 -39.59 8.90 13.88
CA GLU A 479 -40.72 8.20 14.49
C GLU A 479 -40.29 7.42 15.74
N PHE A 480 -41.17 7.38 16.75
CA PHE A 480 -40.84 6.81 18.06
C PHE A 480 -40.50 5.31 17.97
N GLU A 481 -41.23 4.58 17.14
CA GLU A 481 -41.08 3.14 16.89
C GLU A 481 -39.74 2.80 16.22
N ALA A 482 -39.13 3.76 15.53
CA ALA A 482 -37.88 3.59 14.80
C ALA A 482 -36.62 3.74 15.69
N ARG A 483 -36.75 4.23 16.92
CA ARG A 483 -35.60 4.54 17.80
C ARG A 483 -34.79 3.31 18.21
N ASP A 484 -35.45 2.18 18.45
CA ASP A 484 -34.78 0.91 18.78
C ASP A 484 -33.91 0.42 17.60
N LEU A 485 -34.39 0.61 16.36
CA LEU A 485 -33.65 0.26 15.16
C LEU A 485 -32.39 1.11 15.01
N VAL A 486 -32.48 2.42 15.19
CA VAL A 486 -31.34 3.35 15.05
C VAL A 486 -30.22 3.02 16.04
N SER A 487 -30.56 2.48 17.21
CA SER A 487 -29.60 2.11 18.26
C SER A 487 -28.85 0.80 17.97
N LYS A 488 -29.22 0.05 16.93
CA LYS A 488 -28.58 -1.23 16.57
C LYS A 488 -27.34 -1.01 15.71
N LYS A 489 -26.35 -1.87 15.90
CA LYS A 489 -25.12 -1.91 15.08
C LYS A 489 -25.42 -2.07 13.58
N GLU A 490 -26.47 -2.79 13.23
CA GLU A 490 -26.87 -2.99 11.83
C GLU A 490 -27.21 -1.66 11.13
N PHE A 491 -27.78 -0.70 11.87
CA PHE A 491 -28.08 0.63 11.37
C PHE A 491 -26.82 1.48 11.21
N SER A 492 -25.89 1.41 12.17
CA SER A 492 -24.57 2.06 12.01
C SER A 492 -23.80 1.53 10.81
N ASP A 493 -23.85 0.21 10.57
CA ASP A 493 -23.22 -0.43 9.42
C ASP A 493 -23.89 0.02 8.10
N ALA A 494 -25.20 0.28 8.09
CA ALA A 494 -25.91 0.81 6.94
C ALA A 494 -25.59 2.29 6.66
N LEU A 495 -25.47 3.14 7.69
CA LEU A 495 -25.02 4.52 7.53
C LEU A 495 -23.60 4.58 6.95
N LEU A 496 -22.69 3.73 7.45
CA LEU A 496 -21.36 3.61 6.91
C LEU A 496 -21.39 3.22 5.42
N GLU A 497 -22.24 2.26 5.04
CA GLU A 497 -22.42 1.87 3.64
C GLU A 497 -22.96 3.01 2.78
N ILE A 498 -23.96 3.75 3.28
CA ILE A 498 -24.53 4.91 2.58
C ILE A 498 -23.44 5.94 2.30
N LEU A 499 -22.71 6.39 3.33
CA LEU A 499 -21.67 7.41 3.20
C LEU A 499 -20.58 7.00 2.20
N LYS A 500 -20.17 5.72 2.21
CA LYS A 500 -19.18 5.20 1.24
C LYS A 500 -19.71 5.12 -0.20
N LYS A 501 -21.04 5.02 -0.39
CA LYS A 501 -21.70 4.99 -1.70
C LYS A 501 -22.17 6.36 -2.18
N VAL A 502 -22.11 7.41 -1.36
CA VAL A 502 -22.46 8.77 -1.80
C VAL A 502 -21.58 9.21 -2.97
N ILE A 503 -20.29 8.89 -2.88
CA ILE A 503 -19.24 9.32 -3.82
C ILE A 503 -18.89 8.14 -4.75
N GLU A 504 -19.22 8.29 -6.04
CA GLU A 504 -18.95 7.31 -7.09
C GLU A 504 -18.28 7.99 -8.29
N GLU A 505 -17.56 7.22 -9.12
CA GLU A 505 -16.76 7.73 -10.25
C GLU A 505 -17.58 8.62 -11.18
N LYS A 506 -18.77 8.17 -11.55
CA LYS A 506 -19.69 8.93 -12.41
C LYS A 506 -20.10 10.26 -11.79
N VAL A 507 -20.40 10.27 -10.50
CA VAL A 507 -20.85 11.49 -9.78
C VAL A 507 -19.73 12.52 -9.76
N ILE A 508 -18.50 12.10 -9.44
CA ILE A 508 -17.35 13.00 -9.42
C ILE A 508 -16.99 13.49 -10.83
N ARG A 509 -17.06 12.61 -11.84
CA ARG A 509 -16.83 13.00 -13.24
C ARG A 509 -17.81 14.08 -13.69
N ASP A 510 -19.10 13.88 -13.46
CA ASP A 510 -20.15 14.81 -13.84
C ASP A 510 -19.94 16.16 -13.11
N LEU A 511 -19.62 16.12 -11.80
CA LEU A 511 -19.30 17.32 -11.01
C LEU A 511 -18.09 18.10 -11.51
N ILE A 512 -16.98 17.41 -11.81
CA ILE A 512 -15.77 18.04 -12.36
C ILE A 512 -16.10 18.70 -13.71
N GLY A 513 -16.91 18.02 -14.54
CA GLY A 513 -17.45 18.59 -15.78
C GLY A 513 -18.19 19.90 -15.52
N ASP A 514 -19.21 19.86 -14.67
CA ASP A 514 -20.03 21.03 -14.34
C ASP A 514 -19.21 22.20 -13.76
N ILE A 515 -18.21 21.90 -12.92
CA ILE A 515 -17.30 22.90 -12.34
C ILE A 515 -16.40 23.51 -13.42
N ALA A 516 -15.83 22.68 -14.30
CA ALA A 516 -14.97 23.15 -15.37
C ALA A 516 -15.69 24.07 -16.37
N PHE A 517 -16.98 23.82 -16.63
CA PHE A 517 -17.82 24.66 -17.49
C PHE A 517 -18.48 25.84 -16.77
N SER A 518 -18.46 25.86 -15.43
CA SER A 518 -18.96 27.01 -14.67
C SER A 518 -18.00 28.21 -14.77
N SER A 519 -18.59 29.36 -15.13
CA SER A 519 -17.89 30.62 -15.42
C SER A 519 -16.93 31.00 -14.30
#